data_AF-A0A1F7I9C0-F1
#
_entry.id   AF-A0A1F7I9C0-F1
#
_cell.length_a   1.000
_cell.length_b   1.000
_cell.length_c   1.000
_cell.angle_alpha   90.00
_cell.angle_beta   90.00
_cell.angle_gamma   90.00
#
_symmetry.space_group_name_H-M   'P 1'
#
loop_
_entity.id
_entity.type
_entity.pdbx_description
1 polymer ?
#
loop_
_entity_poly.entity_id
_entity_poly.type
_entity_poly.pdbx_seq_one_letter_code
_entity_poly.pdbx_strand_id
1 'polypeptide(L)'
;MEEKTSCNVCKQPIQISWNYCPNCGNTLREKPLSTSLGKQLLIYSISFLLPPFGLGYAFKYLKQDGAKSKAVGVISIGLTILSILVIIISFKSFMDYYSKILNSMGSGLYPN
;
A
#
# COMPACT_ATOMS: atom_id res chain seq x y z
N MET A 1 -1.90 37.81 8.95
CA MET A 1 -1.82 38.31 7.56
C MET A 1 -2.65 37.37 6.71
N GLU A 2 -3.72 37.87 6.11
CA GLU A 2 -4.69 37.07 5.34
C GLU A 2 -4.15 36.82 3.93
N GLU A 3 -3.60 35.64 3.67
CA GLU A 3 -3.17 35.23 2.33
C GLU A 3 -4.41 34.82 1.52
N LYS A 4 -5.03 35.80 0.85
CA LYS A 4 -6.18 35.58 -0.06
C LYS A 4 -5.70 34.93 -1.36
N THR A 5 -5.87 33.64 -1.47
CA THR A 5 -5.80 32.93 -2.75
C THR A 5 -7.13 33.12 -3.50
N SER A 6 -7.14 33.14 -4.83
CA SER A 6 -8.34 33.29 -5.66
C SER A 6 -8.78 31.96 -6.26
N CYS A 7 -10.07 31.74 -6.46
CA CYS A 7 -10.59 30.53 -7.12
C CYS A 7 -10.17 30.50 -8.61
N ASN A 8 -9.62 29.38 -9.08
CA ASN A 8 -9.18 29.22 -10.47
C ASN A 8 -10.32 29.22 -11.52
N VAL A 9 -11.57 29.01 -11.10
CA VAL A 9 -12.73 28.96 -12.01
C VAL A 9 -13.45 30.30 -12.08
N CYS A 10 -13.86 30.85 -10.93
CA CYS A 10 -14.64 32.08 -10.88
C CYS A 10 -13.84 33.33 -10.48
N LYS A 11 -12.54 33.19 -10.22
CA LYS A 11 -11.60 34.27 -9.83
C LYS A 11 -11.98 35.05 -8.57
N GLN A 12 -12.93 34.54 -7.80
CA GLN A 12 -13.36 35.16 -6.54
C GLN A 12 -12.36 34.88 -5.41
N PRO A 13 -12.22 35.78 -4.43
CA PRO A 13 -11.37 35.54 -3.28
C PRO A 13 -11.89 34.35 -2.49
N ILE A 14 -11.01 33.40 -2.18
CA ILE A 14 -11.32 32.22 -1.37
C ILE A 14 -10.49 32.24 -0.10
N GLN A 15 -11.05 31.65 0.96
CA GLN A 15 -10.26 31.36 2.14
C GLN A 15 -9.58 30.00 1.99
N ILE A 16 -8.33 29.92 2.42
CA ILE A 16 -7.53 28.70 2.38
C ILE A 16 -8.22 27.56 3.15
N SER A 17 -9.03 27.86 4.17
CA SER A 17 -9.76 26.85 4.97
C SER A 17 -10.95 26.21 4.25
N TRP A 18 -11.40 26.73 3.10
CA TRP A 18 -12.60 26.26 2.43
C TRP A 18 -12.34 25.05 1.52
N ASN A 19 -13.22 24.06 1.56
CA ASN A 19 -13.14 22.86 0.71
C ASN A 19 -13.84 23.05 -0.65
N TYR A 20 -14.82 23.94 -0.71
CA TYR A 20 -15.61 24.26 -1.89
C TYR A 20 -15.71 25.77 -2.04
N CYS A 21 -15.74 26.26 -3.28
CA CYS A 21 -15.98 27.66 -3.56
C CYS A 21 -17.46 27.99 -3.35
N PRO A 22 -17.84 28.95 -2.50
CA PRO A 22 -19.24 29.29 -2.25
C PRO A 22 -19.91 29.98 -3.46
N ASN A 23 -19.12 30.53 -4.39
CA ASN A 23 -19.65 31.30 -5.51
C ASN A 23 -19.90 30.42 -6.75
N CYS A 24 -19.03 29.45 -7.03
CA CYS A 24 -19.17 28.58 -8.21
C CYS A 24 -19.29 27.08 -7.89
N GLY A 25 -19.21 26.67 -6.63
CA GLY A 25 -19.26 25.26 -6.22
C GLY A 25 -18.03 24.43 -6.57
N ASN A 26 -16.99 25.03 -7.18
CA ASN A 26 -15.79 24.30 -7.55
C ASN A 26 -15.07 23.74 -6.32
N THR A 27 -14.54 22.52 -6.44
CA THR A 27 -13.79 21.87 -5.36
C THR A 27 -12.41 22.53 -5.25
N LEU A 28 -12.12 23.13 -4.09
CA LEU A 28 -10.87 23.85 -3.82
C LEU A 28 -9.78 22.94 -3.25
N ARG A 29 -10.20 21.88 -2.55
CA ARG A 29 -9.33 20.88 -1.94
C ARG A 29 -9.90 19.49 -2.21
N GLU A 30 -9.05 18.58 -2.67
CA GLU A 30 -9.40 17.17 -2.69
C GLU A 30 -9.74 16.72 -1.26
N LYS A 31 -10.89 16.06 -1.09
CA LYS A 31 -11.33 15.53 0.21
C LYS A 31 -10.18 14.72 0.81
N PRO A 32 -9.75 14.99 2.06
CA PRO A 32 -8.80 14.11 2.72
C PRO A 32 -9.40 12.71 2.69
N LEU A 33 -8.66 11.74 2.15
CA LEU A 33 -9.13 10.36 2.02
C LEU A 33 -9.66 9.94 3.38
N SER A 34 -10.94 9.62 3.45
CA SER A 34 -11.57 9.15 4.67
C SER A 34 -10.78 7.96 5.19
N THR A 35 -10.07 8.15 6.31
CA THR A 35 -9.39 7.08 7.06
C THR A 35 -10.44 6.27 7.82
N SER A 36 -11.46 5.78 7.12
CA SER A 36 -12.44 4.89 7.71
C SER A 36 -11.78 3.54 7.96
N LEU A 37 -12.13 2.90 9.09
CA LEU A 37 -11.60 1.59 9.49
C LEU A 37 -11.73 0.55 8.37
N GLY A 38 -12.81 0.60 7.60
CA GLY A 38 -13.02 -0.27 6.45
C GLY A 38 -11.98 -0.08 5.33
N LYS A 39 -11.58 1.16 5.03
CA LYS A 39 -10.55 1.43 4.02
C LYS A 39 -9.15 1.01 4.49
N GLN A 40 -8.85 1.16 5.78
CA GLN A 40 -7.60 0.65 6.36
C GLN A 40 -7.53 -0.88 6.30
N LEU A 41 -8.60 -1.57 6.73
CA LEU A 41 -8.69 -3.03 6.63
C LEU A 41 -8.50 -3.52 5.20
N LEU A 42 -9.12 -2.86 4.22
CA LEU A 42 -9.01 -3.26 2.82
C LEU A 42 -7.58 -3.07 2.28
N ILE A 43 -6.90 -1.96 2.61
CA ILE A 43 -5.50 -1.73 2.23
C ILE A 43 -4.56 -2.76 2.88
N TYR A 44 -4.78 -3.09 4.16
CA TYR A 44 -3.99 -4.11 4.84
C TYR A 44 -4.22 -5.50 4.26
N SER A 45 -5.48 -5.88 3.98
CA SER A 45 -5.83 -7.15 3.36
C SER A 45 -5.23 -7.30 1.96
N ILE A 46 -5.28 -6.26 1.11
CA ILE A 46 -4.68 -6.31 -0.23
C ILE A 46 -3.15 -6.38 -0.14
N SER A 47 -2.53 -5.62 0.77
CA SER A 47 -1.08 -5.62 0.94
C SER A 47 -0.54 -6.96 1.45
N PHE A 48 -1.29 -7.65 2.31
CA PHE A 48 -0.96 -8.96 2.82
C PHE A 48 -1.19 -10.07 1.77
N LEU A 49 -2.29 -9.99 1.02
CA LEU A 49 -2.75 -11.07 0.13
C LEU A 49 -2.16 -11.00 -1.29
N LEU A 50 -1.66 -9.83 -1.74
CA LEU A 50 -1.07 -9.67 -3.08
C LEU A 50 0.29 -8.95 -3.07
N PRO A 51 1.39 -9.59 -2.66
CA PRO A 51 2.72 -9.15 -3.08
C PRO A 51 2.83 -9.36 -4.62
N PRO A 52 3.06 -8.34 -5.49
CA PRO A 52 3.75 -7.05 -5.31
C PRO A 52 2.84 -5.78 -5.36
N PHE A 53 1.52 -5.91 -5.32
CA PHE A 53 0.57 -4.80 -5.51
C PHE A 53 0.47 -3.83 -4.31
N GLY A 54 0.95 -4.22 -3.13
CA GLY A 54 1.06 -3.32 -1.97
C GLY A 54 1.98 -2.11 -2.20
N LEU A 55 2.98 -2.25 -3.10
CA LEU A 55 3.97 -1.20 -3.39
C LEU A 55 3.35 0.05 -4.06
N GLY A 56 2.33 -0.13 -4.92
CA GLY A 56 1.64 1.00 -5.56
C GLY A 56 0.87 1.86 -4.55
N TYR A 57 0.25 1.23 -3.55
CA TYR A 57 -0.45 1.93 -2.47
C TYR A 57 0.53 2.57 -1.49
N ALA A 58 1.64 1.90 -1.16
CA ALA A 58 2.70 2.45 -0.31
C ALA A 58 3.28 3.75 -0.89
N PHE A 59 3.56 3.78 -2.20
CA PHE A 59 4.09 4.96 -2.87
C PHE A 59 3.09 6.14 -2.86
N LYS A 60 1.79 5.85 -3.03
CA LYS A 60 0.72 6.86 -2.96
C LYS A 60 0.54 7.43 -1.54
N TYR A 61 0.67 6.61 -0.50
CA TYR A 61 0.54 7.03 0.89
C TYR A 61 1.79 7.75 1.44
N LEU A 62 2.99 7.36 1.01
CA LEU A 62 4.25 8.05 1.37
C LEU A 62 4.34 9.47 0.78
N LYS A 63 3.67 9.72 -0.34
CA LYS A 63 3.64 11.01 -1.03
C LYS A 63 2.70 12.05 -0.37
N GLN A 64 1.88 11.68 0.62
CA GLN A 64 1.03 12.64 1.35
C GLN A 64 1.75 13.23 2.58
N ASP A 65 1.59 14.54 2.81
CA ASP A 65 2.25 15.29 3.90
C ASP A 65 1.74 15.00 5.33
N GLY A 66 0.84 14.03 5.50
CA GLY A 66 0.35 13.60 6.81
C GLY A 66 1.27 12.57 7.48
N ALA A 67 1.71 12.85 8.72
CA ALA A 67 2.51 11.92 9.53
C ALA A 67 1.85 10.53 9.67
N LYS A 68 0.51 10.49 9.78
CA LYS A 68 -0.26 9.23 9.85
C LYS A 68 -0.24 8.46 8.52
N SER A 69 -0.27 9.14 7.38
CA SER A 69 -0.22 8.52 6.05
C SER A 69 1.14 7.90 5.76
N LYS A 70 2.22 8.58 6.16
CA LYS A 70 3.60 8.06 6.04
C LYS A 70 3.82 6.81 6.90
N ALA A 71 3.27 6.76 8.12
CA ALA A 71 3.35 5.58 8.98
C ALA A 71 2.70 4.35 8.35
N VAL A 72 1.53 4.51 7.74
CA VAL A 72 0.83 3.41 7.03
C VAL A 72 1.67 2.91 5.85
N GLY A 73 2.30 3.81 5.10
CA GLY A 73 3.23 3.45 4.02
C GLY A 73 4.40 2.60 4.51
N VAL A 74 5.09 3.02 5.57
CA VAL A 74 6.24 2.28 6.15
C VAL A 74 5.82 0.91 6.67
N ILE A 75 4.70 0.81 7.39
CA ILE A 75 4.17 -0.46 7.92
C ILE A 75 3.88 -1.43 6.76
N SER A 76 3.26 -0.94 5.68
CA SER A 76 2.94 -1.78 4.52
C SER A 76 4.18 -2.33 3.82
N ILE A 77 5.25 -1.55 3.74
CA ILE A 77 6.54 -1.99 3.19
C ILE A 77 7.16 -3.08 4.08
N GLY A 78 7.16 -2.86 5.40
CA GLY A 78 7.65 -3.84 6.36
C GLY A 78 6.91 -5.18 6.27
N LEU A 79 5.57 -5.14 6.20
CA LEU A 79 4.75 -6.35 6.00
C LEU A 79 5.05 -7.05 4.67
N THR A 80 5.30 -6.28 3.60
CA THR A 80 5.61 -6.85 2.28
C THR A 80 6.93 -7.61 2.31
N ILE A 81 7.98 -7.02 2.94
CA ILE A 81 9.28 -7.69 3.09
C ILE A 81 9.13 -8.98 3.90
N LEU A 82 8.38 -8.93 5.00
CA LEU A 82 8.13 -10.10 5.84
C LEU A 82 7.42 -11.22 5.06
N SER A 83 6.39 -10.87 4.29
CA SER A 83 5.64 -11.83 3.47
C SER A 83 6.54 -12.51 2.42
N ILE A 84 7.40 -11.74 1.74
CA ILE A 84 8.38 -12.28 0.78
C ILE A 84 9.34 -13.27 1.46
N LEU A 85 9.83 -12.95 2.66
CA LEU A 85 10.73 -13.85 3.40
C LEU A 85 10.05 -15.18 3.74
N VAL A 86 8.81 -15.13 4.24
CA VAL A 86 8.04 -16.35 4.56
C VAL A 86 7.84 -17.20 3.31
N ILE A 87 7.53 -16.60 2.17
CA ILE A 87 7.37 -17.31 0.90
C ILE A 87 8.67 -18.02 0.50
N ILE A 88 9.81 -17.32 0.55
CA ILE A 88 11.11 -17.91 0.17
C ILE A 88 11.46 -19.10 1.07
N ILE A 89 11.26 -18.98 2.39
CA ILE A 89 11.54 -20.06 3.35
C ILE A 89 10.63 -21.26 3.11
N SER A 90 9.34 -20.99 2.91
CA SER A 90 8.34 -22.04 2.64
C SER A 90 8.66 -22.77 1.34
N PHE A 91 9.05 -22.02 0.30
CA PHE A 91 9.40 -22.57 -1.00
C PHE A 91 10.68 -23.41 -0.96
N LYS A 92 11.72 -22.97 -0.23
CA LYS A 92 12.93 -23.79 0.00
C LYS A 92 12.59 -25.07 0.74
N SER A 93 11.82 -24.97 1.82
CA SER A 93 11.40 -26.14 2.62
C SER A 93 10.63 -27.15 1.76
N PHE A 94 9.78 -26.66 0.86
CA PHE A 94 9.05 -27.48 -0.10
C PHE A 94 10.01 -28.17 -1.08
N MET A 95 10.94 -27.44 -1.70
CA MET A 95 11.90 -28.04 -2.65
C MET A 95 12.84 -29.05 -1.97
N ASP A 96 13.28 -28.78 -0.75
CA ASP A 96 14.09 -29.70 0.05
C ASP A 96 13.32 -30.99 0.40
N TYR A 97 12.01 -30.88 0.64
CA TYR A 97 11.16 -32.04 0.85
C TYR A 97 11.02 -32.89 -0.42
N TYR A 98 10.80 -32.27 -1.58
CA TYR A 98 10.70 -32.98 -2.86
C TYR A 98 12.02 -33.63 -3.27
N SER A 99 13.15 -32.93 -3.11
CA SER A 99 14.46 -33.49 -3.44
C SER A 99 14.80 -34.72 -2.59
N LYS A 100 14.45 -34.72 -1.31
CA LYS A 100 14.59 -35.91 -0.43
C LYS A 100 13.75 -37.09 -0.93
N ILE A 101 12.51 -36.83 -1.32
CA ILE A 101 11.60 -37.84 -1.87
C ILE A 101 12.18 -38.41 -3.18
N LEU A 102 12.61 -37.57 -4.11
CA LEU A 102 13.19 -38.01 -5.38
C LEU A 102 14.48 -38.82 -5.18
N ASN A 103 15.36 -38.38 -4.29
CA ASN A 103 16.59 -39.11 -3.97
C ASN A 103 16.28 -40.47 -3.34
N SER A 104 15.26 -40.57 -2.49
CA SER A 104 14.84 -41.85 -1.89
C SER A 104 14.25 -42.83 -2.91
N MET A 105 13.59 -42.33 -3.97
CA MET A 105 13.08 -43.16 -5.06
C MET A 105 14.17 -43.52 -6.09
N GLY A 106 15.07 -42.58 -6.40
CA GLY A 106 16.16 -42.78 -7.36
C GLY A 106 17.21 -43.79 -6.88
N SER A 107 17.50 -43.83 -5.58
CA SER A 107 18.41 -44.84 -4.99
C SER A 107 17.87 -46.27 -5.00
N GLY A 108 16.57 -46.46 -5.26
CA GLY A 108 15.95 -47.79 -5.39
C GLY A 108 16.00 -48.38 -6.79
N LEU A 109 16.30 -47.58 -7.82
CA LEU A 109 16.22 -47.98 -9.24
C LEU A 109 17.58 -48.32 -9.88
N TYR A 110 18.71 -48.01 -9.22
CA TYR A 110 20.05 -48.45 -9.61
C TYR A 110 20.82 -48.92 -8.37
N PRO A 111 20.67 -50.19 -7.96
CA PRO A 111 21.61 -50.79 -7.01
C PRO A 111 22.99 -50.88 -7.66
N ASN A 112 24.05 -50.43 -6.95
CA ASN A 112 25.43 -50.80 -7.29
C ASN A 112 25.65 -52.28 -6.99
#